data_AF-A0A1Z8X6W5-F1
#
_entry.id   AF-A0A1Z8X6W5-F1
#
_cell.length_a   1.000
_cell.length_b   1.000
_cell.length_c   1.000
_cell.angle_alpha   90.00
_cell.angle_beta   90.00
_cell.angle_gamma   90.00
#
_symmetry.space_group_name_H-M   'P 1'
#
loop_
_entity.id
_entity.type
_entity.pdbx_description
1 polymer ?
#
loop_
_entity_poly.entity_id
_entity_poly.type
_entity_poly.pdbx_seq_one_letter_code
_entity_poly.pdbx_strand_id
1 'polypeptide(L)'
;MHWKSLTSMTIKYENPWRYNEKVFESTDINEYYGFVYHIINNTNGRQYIGRKYFWQFRTPKGKKRKVKSESDWKKYYGSCPELKEEIGKVGRENFSRTILSLHTTKGKTNFEETRQLFAHGVLTEQLDDGTPKYYNSNILSRYFRKDYYGKND
;
A
#
# COMPACT_ATOMS: atom_id res chain seq x y z
N MET A 1 -2.55 40.80 -19.38
CA MET A 1 -3.23 39.58 -18.90
C MET A 1 -2.26 38.84 -18.00
N HIS A 2 -2.57 38.75 -16.70
CA HIS A 2 -1.69 38.13 -15.71
C HIS A 2 -1.80 36.61 -15.81
N TRP A 3 -0.77 35.95 -16.33
CA TRP A 3 -0.54 34.52 -16.14
C TRP A 3 -0.34 34.30 -14.64
N LYS A 4 -1.33 33.68 -13.99
CA LYS A 4 -1.16 33.19 -12.63
C LYS A 4 -0.20 32.01 -12.71
N SER A 5 1.00 32.21 -12.16
CA SER A 5 1.98 31.17 -11.88
C SER A 5 1.26 29.95 -11.30
N LEU A 6 1.28 28.83 -12.05
CA LEU A 6 0.84 27.54 -11.55
C LEU A 6 1.66 27.26 -10.30
N THR A 7 1.00 27.34 -9.16
CA THR A 7 1.59 27.13 -7.85
C THR A 7 2.17 25.72 -7.88
N SER A 8 3.50 25.63 -7.93
CA SER A 8 4.22 24.37 -7.75
C SER A 8 3.73 23.77 -6.44
N MET A 9 2.86 22.76 -6.53
CA MET A 9 2.41 22.03 -5.35
C MET A 9 3.65 21.41 -4.75
N THR A 10 4.13 21.99 -3.65
CA THR A 10 5.31 21.52 -2.94
C THR A 10 5.03 20.11 -2.44
N ILE A 11 5.53 19.10 -3.17
CA ILE A 11 5.43 17.70 -2.76
C ILE A 11 6.16 17.57 -1.43
N LYS A 12 5.42 17.30 -0.34
CA LYS A 12 5.95 17.37 1.04
C LYS A 12 6.76 16.15 1.46
N TYR A 13 6.71 15.07 0.70
CA TYR A 13 7.47 13.85 0.99
C TYR A 13 7.74 13.02 -0.27
N GLU A 14 8.83 12.25 -0.23
CA GLU A 14 9.34 11.43 -1.35
C GLU A 14 8.28 10.43 -1.88
N ASN A 15 8.10 10.43 -3.21
CA ASN A 15 7.17 9.58 -3.97
C ASN A 15 5.78 9.45 -3.30
N PRO A 16 4.98 10.52 -3.23
CA PRO A 16 3.82 10.59 -2.34
C PRO A 16 2.72 9.56 -2.65
N TRP A 17 1.96 9.17 -1.61
CA TRP A 17 0.71 8.45 -1.81
C TRP A 17 -0.29 9.35 -2.52
N ARG A 18 -0.99 8.81 -3.52
CA ARG A 18 -2.07 9.50 -4.23
C ARG A 18 -3.43 8.91 -3.91
N TYR A 19 -4.43 9.75 -3.71
CA TYR A 19 -5.84 9.37 -3.59
C TYR A 19 -6.67 10.27 -4.49
N ASN A 20 -7.47 9.69 -5.40
CA ASN A 20 -8.18 10.43 -6.45
C ASN A 20 -7.25 11.41 -7.19
N GLU A 21 -6.09 10.89 -7.62
CA GLU A 21 -5.02 11.60 -8.35
C GLU A 21 -4.30 12.72 -7.58
N LYS A 22 -4.77 13.08 -6.38
CA LYS A 22 -4.20 14.11 -5.51
C LYS A 22 -3.23 13.50 -4.51
N VAL A 23 -2.20 14.25 -4.14
CA VAL A 23 -1.28 13.88 -3.06
C VAL A 23 -2.07 13.80 -1.75
N PHE A 24 -1.93 12.69 -1.03
CA PHE A 24 -2.57 12.46 0.26
C PHE A 24 -1.62 12.88 1.39
N GLU A 25 -2.09 13.77 2.26
CA GLU A 25 -1.34 14.36 3.36
C GLU A 25 -1.95 14.03 4.73
N SER A 26 -1.20 14.34 5.80
CA SER A 26 -1.68 14.11 7.18
C SER A 26 -2.98 14.88 7.49
N THR A 27 -3.19 16.03 6.83
CA THR A 27 -4.44 16.81 6.93
C THR A 27 -5.64 16.12 6.30
N ASP A 28 -5.42 15.18 5.38
CA ASP A 28 -6.48 14.46 4.67
C ASP A 28 -6.96 13.21 5.42
N ILE A 29 -6.23 12.80 6.47
CA ILE A 29 -6.56 11.60 7.27
C ILE A 29 -7.93 11.74 7.94
N ASN A 30 -8.27 12.93 8.45
CA ASN A 30 -9.53 13.21 9.14
C ASN A 30 -9.87 12.12 10.18
N GLU A 31 -11.02 11.45 10.05
CA GLU A 31 -11.53 10.39 10.93
C GLU A 31 -11.06 8.98 10.57
N TYR A 32 -10.32 8.81 9.47
CA TYR A 32 -9.97 7.49 8.97
C TYR A 32 -8.93 6.79 9.87
N TYR A 33 -9.14 5.50 10.08
CA TYR A 33 -8.25 4.62 10.82
C TYR A 33 -7.10 4.12 9.96
N GLY A 34 -7.40 3.76 8.71
CA GLY A 34 -6.45 3.19 7.77
C GLY A 34 -6.96 3.18 6.35
N PHE A 35 -6.16 2.62 5.46
CA PHE A 35 -6.40 2.61 4.04
C PHE A 35 -5.92 1.32 3.40
N VAL A 36 -6.55 0.97 2.29
CA VAL A 36 -6.10 -0.06 1.36
C VAL A 36 -5.42 0.63 0.19
N TYR A 37 -4.33 0.06 -0.29
CA TYR A 37 -3.49 0.66 -1.32
C TYR A 37 -3.09 -0.34 -2.39
N HIS A 38 -2.66 0.23 -3.51
CA HIS A 38 -2.09 -0.44 -4.66
C HIS A 38 -0.73 0.19 -4.99
N ILE A 39 0.30 -0.63 -5.10
CA ILE A 39 1.63 -0.27 -5.57
C ILE A 39 1.87 -0.92 -6.92
N ILE A 40 2.33 -0.16 -7.90
CA ILE A 40 2.74 -0.66 -9.22
C ILE A 40 4.24 -0.41 -9.38
N ASN A 41 4.99 -1.43 -9.75
CA ASN A 41 6.35 -1.28 -10.25
C ASN A 41 6.30 -0.90 -11.73
N ASN A 42 6.72 0.31 -12.05
CA ASN A 42 6.64 0.86 -13.40
C ASN A 42 7.70 0.29 -14.35
N THR A 43 8.71 -0.43 -13.84
CA THR A 43 9.76 -1.01 -14.69
C THR A 43 9.38 -2.37 -15.26
N ASN A 44 8.48 -3.12 -14.59
CA ASN A 44 8.11 -4.48 -15.00
C ASN A 44 6.60 -4.77 -14.89
N GLY A 45 5.79 -3.80 -14.49
CA GLY A 45 4.33 -3.95 -14.42
C GLY A 45 3.80 -4.78 -13.25
N ARG A 46 4.67 -5.32 -12.39
CA ARG A 46 4.24 -6.08 -11.21
C ARG A 46 3.59 -5.20 -10.16
N GLN A 47 2.69 -5.79 -9.38
CA GLN A 47 1.74 -5.07 -8.55
C GLN A 47 1.71 -5.59 -7.12
N TYR A 48 1.22 -4.77 -6.18
CA TYR A 48 1.03 -5.19 -4.80
C TYR A 48 -0.17 -4.48 -4.18
N ILE A 49 -1.06 -5.27 -3.59
CA ILE A 49 -2.20 -4.75 -2.83
C ILE A 49 -1.98 -5.04 -1.35
N GLY A 50 -2.28 -4.06 -0.51
CA GLY A 50 -2.19 -4.23 0.93
C GLY A 50 -2.88 -3.13 1.68
N ARG A 51 -2.73 -3.12 3.01
CA ARG A 51 -3.27 -2.06 3.88
C ARG A 51 -2.23 -1.44 4.79
N LYS A 52 -2.53 -0.24 5.26
CA LYS A 52 -1.76 0.45 6.29
C LYS A 52 -2.70 1.26 7.18
N TYR A 53 -2.36 1.35 8.46
CA TYR A 53 -3.08 2.19 9.41
C TYR A 53 -2.37 3.54 9.55
N PHE A 54 -3.15 4.61 9.64
CA PHE A 54 -2.65 5.96 9.87
C PHE A 54 -2.16 6.15 11.32
N TRP A 55 -2.70 5.36 12.25
CA TRP A 55 -2.43 5.51 13.67
C TRP A 55 -1.70 4.30 14.24
N GLN A 56 -0.81 4.56 15.19
CA GLN A 56 -0.16 3.55 16.02
C GLN A 56 -0.46 3.81 17.49
N PHE A 57 -0.59 2.73 18.25
CA PHE A 57 -0.89 2.77 19.67
C PHE A 57 0.25 2.09 20.42
N ARG A 58 1.10 2.88 21.08
CA ARG A 58 2.28 2.39 21.81
C ARG A 58 2.14 2.67 23.29
N THR A 59 2.70 1.80 24.13
CA THR A 59 2.84 2.06 25.57
C THR A 59 4.23 2.65 25.81
N PRO A 60 4.35 3.94 26.18
CA PRO A 60 5.65 4.52 26.51
C PRO A 60 6.30 3.83 27.71
N LYS A 61 7.64 3.79 27.75
CA LYS A 61 8.40 3.20 28.86
C LYS A 61 7.96 3.83 30.18
N GLY A 62 7.57 3.00 31.15
CA GLY A 62 7.12 3.44 32.47
C GLY A 62 5.66 3.93 32.54
N LYS A 63 4.87 3.83 31.46
CA LYS A 63 3.43 4.15 31.47
C LYS A 63 2.59 2.87 31.38
N LYS A 64 1.37 2.91 31.94
CA LYS A 64 0.40 1.79 31.86
C LYS A 64 -0.56 1.91 30.68
N ARG A 65 -0.82 3.13 30.18
CA ARG A 65 -1.79 3.39 29.11
C ARG A 65 -1.10 3.55 27.75
N LYS A 66 -1.77 3.10 26.68
CA LYS A 66 -1.35 3.32 25.30
C LYS A 66 -1.59 4.77 24.89
N VAL A 67 -0.67 5.32 24.10
CA VAL A 67 -0.77 6.63 23.47
C VAL A 67 -0.95 6.43 21.97
N LYS A 68 -1.88 7.19 21.38
CA LYS A 68 -2.12 7.25 19.93
C LYS A 68 -1.16 8.27 19.31
N SER A 69 -0.46 7.89 18.25
CA SER A 69 0.31 8.81 17.40
C SER A 69 0.15 8.44 15.92
N GLU A 70 0.49 9.37 15.03
CA GLU A 70 0.56 9.08 13.59
C GLU A 70 1.64 8.02 13.32
N SER A 71 1.37 7.13 12.38
CA SER A 71 2.29 6.08 11.96
C SER A 71 3.25 6.59 10.89
N ASP A 72 4.19 5.74 10.49
CA ASP A 72 5.14 5.94 9.41
C ASP A 72 4.54 5.75 7.99
N TRP A 73 3.22 5.85 7.84
CA TRP A 73 2.52 5.53 6.59
C TRP A 73 3.08 6.24 5.35
N LYS A 74 3.56 7.48 5.47
CA LYS A 74 4.21 8.23 4.37
C LYS A 74 5.45 7.52 3.80
N LYS A 75 6.23 6.85 4.65
CA LYS A 75 7.46 6.13 4.27
C LYS A 75 7.23 4.64 3.96
N TYR A 76 6.00 4.16 4.12
CA TYR A 76 5.67 2.74 4.03
C TYR A 76 5.46 2.28 2.58
N TYR A 77 5.94 1.09 2.24
CA TYR A 77 5.84 0.49 0.89
C TYR A 77 5.34 -0.96 0.91
N GLY A 78 4.73 -1.40 2.00
CA GLY A 78 4.22 -2.76 2.13
C GLY A 78 5.03 -3.65 3.06
N SER A 79 4.47 -4.82 3.35
CA SER A 79 5.06 -5.80 4.26
C SER A 79 5.83 -6.91 3.54
N CYS A 80 5.61 -7.09 2.23
CA CYS A 80 6.21 -8.17 1.45
C CYS A 80 7.75 -8.02 1.33
N PRO A 81 8.55 -9.03 1.71
CA PRO A 81 10.00 -9.01 1.52
C PRO A 81 10.42 -8.85 0.06
N GLU A 82 9.78 -9.59 -0.86
CA GLU A 82 10.07 -9.56 -2.30
C GLU A 82 9.92 -8.13 -2.88
N LEU A 83 8.84 -7.44 -2.50
CA LEU A 83 8.62 -6.04 -2.89
C LEU A 83 9.69 -5.10 -2.31
N LYS A 84 10.07 -5.27 -1.04
CA LYS A 84 11.08 -4.42 -0.38
C LYS A 84 12.46 -4.59 -1.02
N GLU A 85 12.81 -5.81 -1.37
CA GLU A 85 14.06 -6.11 -2.06
C GLU A 85 14.09 -5.44 -3.43
N GLU A 86 12.99 -5.53 -4.19
CA GLU A 86 12.87 -4.89 -5.50
C GLU A 86 12.99 -3.36 -5.41
N ILE A 87 12.31 -2.74 -4.44
CA ILE A 87 12.44 -1.29 -4.19
C ILE A 87 13.88 -0.90 -3.89
N GLY A 88 14.61 -1.74 -3.16
CA GLY A 88 16.04 -1.52 -2.88
C GLY A 88 16.91 -1.61 -4.13
N LYS A 89 16.54 -2.44 -5.10
CA LYS A 89 17.28 -2.64 -6.36
C LYS A 89 17.04 -1.52 -7.37
N VAL A 90 15.77 -1.19 -7.61
CA VAL A 90 15.42 -0.28 -8.72
C VAL A 90 15.05 1.13 -8.26
N GLY A 91 15.00 1.41 -6.96
CA GLY A 91 14.69 2.75 -6.45
C GLY A 91 13.19 3.03 -6.31
N ARG A 92 12.84 3.96 -5.41
CA ARG A 92 11.44 4.25 -5.03
C ARG A 92 10.67 4.99 -6.09
N GLU A 93 11.35 5.83 -6.88
CA GLU A 93 10.83 6.60 -7.99
C GLU A 93 10.20 5.74 -9.09
N ASN A 94 10.62 4.48 -9.18
CA ASN A 94 10.12 3.50 -10.12
C ASN A 94 8.82 2.81 -9.66
N PHE A 95 8.24 3.24 -8.53
CA PHE A 95 6.99 2.70 -8.02
C PHE A 95 5.92 3.77 -7.92
N SER A 96 4.71 3.48 -8.40
CA SER A 96 3.53 4.31 -8.16
C SER A 96 2.80 3.83 -6.91
N ARG A 97 2.34 4.77 -6.07
CA ARG A 97 1.67 4.50 -4.79
C ARG A 97 0.28 5.13 -4.75
N THR A 98 -0.76 4.30 -4.83
CA THR A 98 -2.15 4.76 -4.89
C THR A 98 -2.97 4.20 -3.73
N ILE A 99 -3.70 5.07 -3.04
CA ILE A 99 -4.72 4.68 -2.07
C ILE A 99 -5.97 4.29 -2.85
N LEU A 100 -6.50 3.09 -2.59
CA LEU A 100 -7.73 2.59 -3.20
C LEU A 100 -8.97 3.01 -2.39
N SER A 101 -8.89 2.97 -1.06
CA SER A 101 -10.00 3.30 -0.18
C SER A 101 -9.55 3.64 1.24
N LEU A 102 -10.34 4.47 1.91
CA LEU A 102 -10.14 4.93 3.29
C LEU A 102 -11.22 4.34 4.20
N HIS A 103 -10.86 3.99 5.44
CA HIS A 103 -11.73 3.24 6.34
C HIS A 103 -11.69 3.79 7.76
N THR A 104 -12.86 3.98 8.36
CA THR A 104 -13.01 4.56 9.71
C THR A 104 -12.67 3.59 10.85
N THR A 105 -12.56 2.28 10.58
CA THR A 105 -12.24 1.29 11.62
C THR A 105 -11.18 0.28 11.16
N LYS A 106 -10.48 -0.31 12.14
CA LYS A 106 -9.53 -1.41 11.92
C LYS A 106 -10.19 -2.60 11.19
N GLY A 107 -11.40 -2.97 11.62
CA GLY A 107 -12.14 -4.10 11.05
C GLY A 107 -12.48 -3.87 9.57
N LYS A 108 -13.01 -2.68 9.23
CA LYS A 108 -13.32 -2.31 7.84
C LYS A 108 -12.07 -2.31 6.96
N THR A 109 -10.97 -1.75 7.46
CA THR A 109 -9.68 -1.76 6.73
C THR A 109 -9.20 -3.17 6.42
N ASN A 110 -9.31 -4.09 7.39
CA ASN A 110 -8.86 -5.48 7.22
C ASN A 110 -9.75 -6.28 6.28
N PHE A 111 -11.07 -6.10 6.40
CA PHE A 111 -12.04 -6.72 5.52
C PHE A 111 -11.81 -6.27 4.07
N GLU A 112 -11.65 -4.96 3.85
CA GLU A 112 -11.46 -4.43 2.50
C GLU A 112 -10.17 -4.91 1.85
N GLU A 113 -9.06 -4.97 2.60
CA GLU A 113 -7.82 -5.57 2.07
C GLU A 113 -8.10 -7.00 1.58
N THR A 114 -8.71 -7.82 2.42
CA THR A 114 -9.01 -9.21 2.09
C THR A 114 -9.91 -9.30 0.84
N ARG A 115 -10.96 -8.47 0.77
CA ARG A 115 -11.85 -8.39 -0.38
C ARG A 115 -11.10 -8.05 -1.66
N GLN A 116 -10.20 -7.06 -1.61
CA GLN A 116 -9.40 -6.63 -2.77
C GLN A 116 -8.40 -7.71 -3.20
N LEU A 117 -7.75 -8.39 -2.26
CA LEU A 117 -6.81 -9.48 -2.59
C LEU A 117 -7.52 -10.60 -3.37
N PHE A 118 -8.74 -10.97 -2.99
CA PHE A 118 -9.53 -11.95 -3.74
C PHE A 118 -10.04 -11.40 -5.08
N ALA A 119 -10.60 -10.19 -5.09
CA ALA A 119 -11.15 -9.58 -6.30
C ALA A 119 -10.11 -9.40 -7.42
N HIS A 120 -8.85 -9.20 -7.04
CA HIS A 120 -7.74 -8.99 -7.96
C HIS A 120 -6.95 -10.27 -8.29
N GLY A 121 -7.36 -11.44 -7.80
CA GLY A 121 -6.71 -12.72 -8.11
C GLY A 121 -5.22 -12.72 -7.77
N VAL A 122 -4.82 -12.10 -6.65
CA VAL A 122 -3.40 -11.78 -6.38
C VAL A 122 -2.48 -13.01 -6.25
N LEU A 123 -3.07 -14.21 -6.11
CA LEU A 123 -2.34 -15.48 -6.04
C LEU A 123 -2.39 -16.29 -7.35
N THR A 124 -3.02 -15.79 -8.41
CA THR A 124 -3.25 -16.55 -9.67
C THR A 124 -2.93 -15.74 -10.92
N GLU A 125 -3.06 -14.42 -10.88
CA GLU A 125 -2.80 -13.54 -12.02
C GLU A 125 -1.31 -13.47 -12.41
N GLN A 126 -1.06 -13.47 -13.72
CA GLN A 126 0.28 -13.47 -14.33
C GLN A 126 0.42 -12.35 -15.36
N LEU A 127 1.67 -11.96 -15.63
CA LEU A 127 2.03 -11.16 -16.79
C LEU A 127 2.12 -12.06 -18.04
N ASP A 128 2.26 -11.45 -19.22
CA ASP A 128 2.32 -12.16 -20.50
C ASP A 128 3.51 -13.15 -20.60
N ASP A 129 4.57 -12.91 -19.82
CA ASP A 129 5.77 -13.77 -19.74
C ASP A 129 5.63 -14.91 -18.70
N GLY A 130 4.47 -15.05 -18.06
CA GLY A 130 4.22 -16.04 -16.99
C GLY A 130 4.74 -15.63 -15.61
N THR A 131 5.35 -14.46 -15.47
CA THR A 131 5.76 -13.94 -14.16
C THR A 131 4.51 -13.63 -13.31
N PRO A 132 4.49 -13.98 -12.01
CA PRO A 132 3.38 -13.59 -11.13
C PRO A 132 3.17 -12.08 -11.13
N LYS A 133 1.96 -11.64 -11.51
CA LYS A 133 1.61 -10.23 -11.62
C LYS A 133 1.72 -9.52 -10.29
N TYR A 134 1.43 -10.21 -9.20
CA TYR A 134 1.50 -9.62 -7.86
C TYR A 134 2.69 -10.12 -7.02
N TYR A 135 3.27 -9.20 -6.25
CA TYR A 135 4.24 -9.50 -5.19
C TYR A 135 3.57 -10.17 -3.97
N ASN A 136 2.24 -10.13 -3.86
CA ASN A 136 1.51 -10.83 -2.81
C ASN A 136 1.76 -12.34 -2.90
N SER A 137 2.16 -12.95 -1.78
CA SER A 137 2.46 -14.39 -1.72
C SER A 137 1.46 -15.19 -0.89
N ASN A 138 0.56 -14.52 -0.16
CA ASN A 138 -0.47 -15.17 0.63
C ASN A 138 -1.70 -14.27 0.87
N ILE A 139 -2.81 -14.91 1.20
CA ILE A 139 -4.03 -14.27 1.72
C ILE A 139 -4.35 -14.92 3.08
N LEU A 140 -4.53 -14.08 4.11
CA LEU A 140 -4.91 -14.49 5.48
C LEU A 140 -3.96 -15.51 6.14
N SER A 141 -2.71 -15.61 5.67
CA SER A 141 -1.79 -16.70 6.07
C SER A 141 -2.40 -18.10 5.91
N ARG A 142 -3.32 -18.25 4.94
CA ARG A 142 -4.08 -19.48 4.71
C ARG A 142 -3.94 -19.98 3.27
N TYR A 143 -4.02 -19.07 2.31
CA TYR A 143 -3.85 -19.37 0.89
C TYR A 143 -2.49 -18.84 0.46
N PHE A 144 -1.70 -19.64 -0.28
CA PHE A 144 -0.34 -19.27 -0.67
C PHE A 144 -0.15 -19.38 -2.18
N ARG A 145 0.58 -18.42 -2.76
CA ARG A 145 0.84 -18.36 -4.21
C ARG A 145 1.39 -19.67 -4.76
N LYS A 146 2.33 -20.30 -4.04
CA LYS A 146 2.96 -21.58 -4.44
C LYS A 146 1.99 -22.73 -4.71
N ASP A 147 0.77 -22.66 -4.18
CA ASP A 147 -0.22 -23.73 -4.32
C ASP A 147 -1.05 -23.58 -5.61
N TYR A 148 -0.91 -22.47 -6.33
CA TYR A 148 -1.65 -22.16 -7.55
C TYR A 148 -0.77 -22.12 -8.82
N TYR A 149 0.55 -22.22 -8.67
CA TYR A 149 1.51 -22.17 -9.76
C TYR A 149 2.23 -23.51 -9.88
N GLY A 150 2.15 -24.14 -11.06
CA GLY A 150 2.92 -25.35 -11.38
C GLY A 150 2.36 -26.68 -10.86
N LYS A 151 1.08 -26.73 -10.45
CA LYS A 151 0.38 -27.99 -10.16
C LYS A 151 -0.88 -28.08 -11.02
N ASN A 152 -0.87 -29.03 -11.94
CA ASN A 152 -2.09 -29.55 -12.55
C ASN A 152 -2.66 -30.55 -11.54
N ASP A 153 -3.64 -30.12 -10.74
CA ASP A 153 -4.49 -31.07 -10.02
C ASP A 153 -5.46 -31.73 -11.01
#